data_AF-A0A261GR70-F1
#
_entry.id   AF-A0A261GR70-F1
#
_cell.length_a   1.000
_cell.length_b   1.000
_cell.length_c   1.000
_cell.angle_alpha   90.00
_cell.angle_beta   90.00
_cell.angle_gamma   90.00
#
_symmetry.space_group_name_H-M   'P 1'
#
loop_
_entity.id
_entity.type
_entity.pdbx_description
1 polymer ?
#
loop_
_entity_poly.entity_id
_entity_poly.type
_entity_poly.pdbx_seq_one_letter_code
_entity_poly.pdbx_strand_id
1 'polypeptide(L)'
;MNTKKVSVAQHRLIQISSKLEFICHEENMMAYTLRFDTSGNATAFNIAEQQKIRTALGLLETILAENLSNPKCKMIKNWFGRGNIKAVSEGLNNMHKYLTRRCTSLTFVSAPNHPQGFIGYVKPMVKTGLNPFDQSFENGNHHGHRHNDNAIHRINDNAPRHKQIVIPKQTAKTFRENCGYVNVQSGLRIYLTPAYFSGNFDQNDPNDELWFKFRCVAHELSHRILDTIDIAYGARASQRLALLAPDKNTPLNNADNWGLYLAEIYKFRNLKIRPELT
;
A
#
# COMPACT_ATOMS: atom_id res chain seq x y z
N MET A 1 -54.95 -24.20 -2.30
CA MET A 1 -54.79 -22.73 -2.38
C MET A 1 -53.84 -22.28 -1.28
N ASN A 2 -52.56 -22.02 -1.57
CA ASN A 2 -51.67 -21.34 -0.63
C ASN A 2 -50.48 -20.72 -1.39
N THR A 3 -50.74 -19.60 -2.06
CA THR A 3 -49.76 -18.86 -2.86
C THR A 3 -49.79 -17.40 -2.43
N LYS A 4 -49.14 -17.05 -1.31
CA LYS A 4 -48.97 -15.63 -0.89
C LYS A 4 -47.92 -15.37 0.19
N LYS A 5 -46.73 -15.99 0.12
CA LYS A 5 -45.62 -15.72 1.06
C LYS A 5 -44.22 -15.54 0.42
N VAL A 6 -44.14 -15.20 -0.86
CA VAL A 6 -42.85 -15.01 -1.57
C VAL A 6 -42.48 -13.52 -1.80
N SER A 7 -43.36 -12.56 -1.54
CA SER A 7 -43.20 -11.19 -2.07
C SER A 7 -42.31 -10.22 -1.26
N VAL A 8 -42.02 -10.47 0.02
CA VAL A 8 -41.34 -9.46 0.87
C VAL A 8 -39.81 -9.59 0.83
N ALA A 9 -39.27 -10.80 0.71
CA ALA A 9 -37.82 -11.03 0.64
C ALA A 9 -37.23 -10.58 -0.70
N GLN A 10 -37.92 -10.82 -1.82
CA GLN A 10 -37.50 -10.36 -3.14
C GLN A 10 -37.52 -8.83 -3.28
N HIS A 11 -38.47 -8.14 -2.65
CA HIS A 11 -38.50 -6.68 -2.67
C HIS A 11 -37.35 -6.05 -1.87
N ARG A 12 -36.93 -6.64 -0.75
CA ARG A 12 -35.76 -6.15 0.01
C ARG A 12 -34.43 -6.35 -0.72
N LEU A 13 -34.27 -7.46 -1.44
CA LEU A 13 -33.07 -7.73 -2.26
C LEU A 13 -32.92 -6.72 -3.41
N ILE A 14 -34.01 -6.36 -4.09
CA ILE A 14 -33.99 -5.37 -5.17
C ILE A 14 -33.64 -3.97 -4.64
N GLN A 15 -34.12 -3.62 -3.43
CA GLN A 15 -33.87 -2.31 -2.83
C GLN A 15 -32.46 -2.14 -2.25
N ILE A 16 -31.78 -3.24 -1.88
CA ILE A 16 -30.37 -3.23 -1.48
C ILE A 16 -29.46 -3.22 -2.73
N SER A 17 -29.83 -3.95 -3.79
CA SER A 17 -29.13 -3.92 -5.08
C SER A 17 -29.15 -2.52 -5.69
N SER A 18 -30.28 -1.81 -5.66
CA SER A 18 -30.36 -0.44 -6.16
C SER A 18 -29.63 0.58 -5.30
N LYS A 19 -29.45 0.33 -3.98
CA LYS A 19 -28.59 1.15 -3.11
C LYS A 19 -27.10 0.93 -3.36
N LEU A 20 -26.71 -0.24 -3.85
CA LEU A 20 -25.33 -0.52 -4.30
C LEU A 20 -25.06 0.11 -5.67
N GLU A 21 -26.06 0.19 -6.55
CA GLU A 21 -25.95 0.94 -7.82
C GLU A 21 -26.01 2.46 -7.62
N PHE A 22 -26.62 2.96 -6.54
CA PHE A 22 -26.65 4.40 -6.23
C PHE A 22 -25.37 4.96 -5.58
N ILE A 23 -24.35 4.12 -5.33
CA ILE A 23 -22.97 4.57 -5.05
C ILE A 23 -22.17 4.60 -6.37
N CYS A 24 -22.85 4.66 -7.52
CA CYS A 24 -22.24 5.08 -8.77
C CYS A 24 -22.49 6.58 -9.00
N HIS A 25 -21.39 7.34 -8.96
CA HIS A 25 -21.18 8.59 -9.69
C HIS A 25 -21.79 9.90 -9.15
N GLU A 26 -21.60 10.21 -7.87
CA GLU A 26 -20.90 11.48 -7.66
C GLU A 26 -19.44 11.18 -7.96
N GLU A 27 -18.93 11.71 -9.07
CA GLU A 27 -17.48 11.76 -9.29
C GLU A 27 -16.89 12.47 -8.08
N ASN A 28 -16.47 11.71 -7.07
CA ASN A 28 -15.57 12.18 -6.04
C ASN A 28 -14.32 12.61 -6.80
N MET A 29 -14.29 13.89 -7.18
CA MET A 29 -13.20 14.48 -7.91
C MET A 29 -11.99 14.39 -6.99
N MET A 30 -11.08 13.47 -7.31
CA MET A 30 -9.78 13.41 -6.64
C MET A 30 -9.15 14.80 -6.74
N ALA A 31 -8.53 15.26 -5.66
CA ALA A 31 -7.88 16.58 -5.62
C ALA A 31 -6.63 16.68 -6.53
N TYR A 32 -6.26 15.59 -7.20
CA TYR A 32 -5.12 15.47 -8.09
C TYR A 32 -5.51 14.93 -9.45
N THR A 33 -4.69 15.26 -10.46
CA THR A 33 -4.77 14.63 -11.77
C THR A 33 -4.19 13.21 -11.70
N LEU A 34 -5.01 12.21 -12.00
CA LEU A 34 -4.55 10.83 -12.17
C LEU A 34 -4.07 10.61 -13.62
N ARG A 35 -2.85 10.12 -13.79
CA ARG A 35 -2.21 9.85 -15.09
C ARG A 35 -1.75 8.40 -15.21
N PHE A 36 -1.67 7.91 -16.43
CA PHE A 36 -1.19 6.56 -16.77
C PHE A 36 -0.15 6.68 -17.88
N ASP A 37 1.08 6.24 -17.58
CA ASP A 37 2.24 6.30 -18.46
C ASP A 37 2.79 4.89 -18.72
N THR A 38 3.69 4.76 -19.69
CA THR A 38 4.46 3.55 -19.97
C THR A 38 5.95 3.82 -19.84
N SER A 39 6.74 2.83 -19.41
CA SER A 39 8.20 2.92 -19.46
C SER A 39 8.74 2.13 -20.65
N GLY A 40 9.46 2.79 -21.56
CA GLY A 40 10.04 2.13 -22.74
C GLY A 40 8.98 1.47 -23.61
N ASN A 41 9.19 0.20 -23.97
CA ASN A 41 8.29 -0.57 -24.85
C ASN A 41 7.14 -1.24 -24.10
N ALA A 42 6.74 -0.72 -22.94
CA ALA A 42 5.69 -1.31 -22.14
C ALA A 42 4.30 -1.17 -22.78
N THR A 43 3.47 -2.20 -22.62
CA THR A 43 2.04 -2.11 -22.96
C THR A 43 1.38 -1.05 -22.07
N ALA A 44 0.60 -0.17 -22.72
CA ALA A 44 -0.20 0.83 -22.04
C ALA A 44 -1.30 0.19 -21.19
N PHE A 45 -1.67 0.88 -20.10
CA PHE A 45 -2.79 0.48 -19.25
C PHE A 45 -4.08 0.44 -20.06
N ASN A 46 -4.75 -0.72 -20.08
CA ASN A 46 -6.08 -0.81 -20.65
C ASN A 46 -7.12 -0.16 -19.73
N ILE A 47 -8.32 0.11 -20.26
CA ILE A 47 -9.39 0.81 -19.53
C ILE A 47 -9.76 0.08 -18.22
N ALA A 48 -9.80 -1.25 -18.22
CA ALA A 48 -10.13 -2.03 -17.03
C ALA A 48 -9.07 -1.90 -15.93
N GLU A 49 -7.79 -1.88 -16.29
CA GLU A 49 -6.69 -1.66 -15.34
C GLU A 49 -6.73 -0.26 -14.75
N GLN A 50 -6.94 0.76 -15.58
CA GLN A 50 -7.09 2.14 -15.12
C GLN A 50 -8.26 2.28 -14.15
N GLN A 51 -9.39 1.63 -14.45
CA GLN A 51 -10.56 1.64 -13.57
C GLN A 51 -10.28 0.95 -12.23
N LYS A 52 -9.58 -0.20 -12.22
CA LYS A 52 -9.20 -0.89 -10.97
C LYS A 52 -8.31 0.00 -10.09
N ILE A 53 -7.37 0.72 -10.68
CA ILE A 53 -6.50 1.68 -9.96
C ILE A 53 -7.32 2.86 -9.40
N ARG A 54 -8.21 3.44 -10.21
CA ARG A 54 -9.12 4.51 -9.77
C ARG A 54 -9.97 4.08 -8.58
N THR A 55 -10.58 2.90 -8.67
CA THR A 55 -11.39 2.32 -7.58
C THR A 55 -10.55 2.13 -6.32
N ALA A 56 -9.34 1.56 -6.44
CA ALA A 56 -8.45 1.36 -5.29
C ALA A 56 -8.08 2.68 -4.60
N LEU A 57 -7.81 3.75 -5.37
CA LEU A 57 -7.49 5.08 -4.83
C LEU A 57 -8.68 5.74 -4.14
N GLY A 58 -9.86 5.72 -4.76
CA GLY A 58 -11.07 6.29 -4.14
C GLY A 58 -11.43 5.58 -2.83
N LEU A 59 -11.27 4.25 -2.79
CA LEU A 59 -11.41 3.48 -1.56
C LEU A 59 -10.37 3.89 -0.50
N LEU A 60 -9.12 4.11 -0.92
CA LEU A 60 -8.04 4.47 -0.01
C LEU A 60 -8.31 5.83 0.64
N GLU A 61 -8.70 6.83 -0.14
CA GLU A 61 -9.06 8.14 0.39
C GLU A 61 -10.21 8.06 1.39
N THR A 62 -11.24 7.27 1.08
CA THR A 62 -12.39 7.09 1.98
C THR A 62 -11.97 6.41 3.28
N ILE A 63 -11.17 5.35 3.21
CA ILE A 63 -10.66 4.62 4.38
C ILE A 63 -9.77 5.53 5.23
N LEU A 64 -8.91 6.32 4.60
CA LEU A 64 -8.07 7.29 5.31
C LEU A 64 -8.94 8.29 6.07
N ALA A 65 -9.94 8.89 5.43
CA ALA A 65 -10.85 9.85 6.06
C ALA A 65 -11.61 9.23 7.26
N GLU A 66 -12.19 8.03 7.08
CA GLU A 66 -12.93 7.33 8.14
C GLU A 66 -12.06 6.96 9.34
N ASN A 67 -10.81 6.54 9.11
CA ASN A 67 -9.92 6.12 10.19
C ASN A 67 -9.34 7.29 10.98
N LEU A 68 -9.32 8.51 10.41
CA LEU A 68 -8.97 9.70 11.18
C LEU A 68 -9.99 9.99 12.28
N SER A 69 -11.27 9.78 12.01
CA SER A 69 -12.34 9.99 13.01
C SER A 69 -12.46 8.83 13.99
N ASN A 70 -12.18 7.59 13.57
CA ASN A 70 -12.34 6.41 14.41
C ASN A 70 -11.23 5.36 14.19
N PRO A 71 -10.02 5.60 14.75
CA PRO A 71 -8.88 4.71 14.61
C PRO A 71 -9.16 3.30 15.14
N LYS A 72 -8.87 2.27 14.34
CA LYS A 72 -9.07 0.87 14.75
C LYS A 72 -7.95 0.37 15.67
N CYS A 73 -8.02 0.71 16.96
CA CYS A 73 -7.00 0.40 17.96
C CYS A 73 -6.56 -1.08 18.00
N LYS A 74 -7.48 -2.04 17.79
CA LYS A 74 -7.15 -3.47 17.74
C LYS A 74 -6.26 -3.80 16.53
N MET A 75 -6.63 -3.32 15.35
CA MET A 75 -5.86 -3.51 14.11
C MET A 75 -4.50 -2.79 14.19
N ILE A 76 -4.47 -1.58 14.75
CA ILE A 76 -3.21 -0.85 14.98
C ILE A 76 -2.25 -1.68 15.82
N LYS A 77 -2.73 -2.30 16.91
CA LYS A 77 -1.90 -3.17 17.76
C LYS A 77 -1.36 -4.38 17.00
N ASN A 78 -2.14 -4.95 16.09
CA ASN A 78 -1.74 -6.11 15.30
C ASN A 78 -0.61 -5.77 14.31
N TRP A 79 -0.68 -4.62 13.65
CA TRP A 79 0.26 -4.24 12.58
C TRP A 79 1.39 -3.34 13.05
N PHE A 80 1.25 -2.63 14.15
CA PHE A 80 2.27 -1.69 14.62
C PHE A 80 2.72 -1.96 16.05
N GLY A 81 2.13 -2.95 16.73
CA GLY A 81 2.45 -3.23 18.13
C GLY A 81 1.79 -2.23 19.09
N ARG A 82 2.09 -2.40 20.39
CA ARG A 82 1.47 -1.58 21.45
C ARG A 82 2.12 -0.20 21.55
N GLY A 83 1.30 0.83 21.79
CA GLY A 83 1.77 2.21 22.04
C GLY A 83 1.91 3.09 20.80
N ASN A 84 1.68 2.55 19.60
CA ASN A 84 1.86 3.27 18.33
C ASN A 84 0.60 3.98 17.80
N ILE A 85 -0.48 4.06 18.58
CA ILE A 85 -1.76 4.66 18.13
C ILE A 85 -1.55 6.09 17.64
N LYS A 86 -0.86 6.94 18.41
CA LYS A 86 -0.62 8.33 18.02
C LYS A 86 0.16 8.45 16.72
N ALA A 87 1.27 7.71 16.59
CA ALA A 87 2.12 7.73 15.40
C ALA A 87 1.40 7.18 14.16
N VAL A 88 0.56 6.16 14.31
CA VAL A 88 -0.26 5.63 13.21
C VAL A 88 -1.30 6.66 12.78
N SER A 89 -2.04 7.26 13.72
CA SER A 89 -3.01 8.31 13.40
C SER A 89 -2.37 9.51 12.69
N GLU A 90 -1.16 9.89 13.09
CA GLU A 90 -0.39 10.94 12.44
C GLU A 90 0.01 10.54 11.01
N GLY A 91 0.51 9.33 10.79
CA GLY A 91 0.83 8.83 9.45
C GLY A 91 -0.40 8.76 8.53
N LEU A 92 -1.56 8.31 9.04
CA LEU A 92 -2.82 8.33 8.30
C LEU A 92 -3.22 9.76 7.89
N ASN A 93 -3.06 10.72 8.81
CA ASN A 93 -3.36 12.13 8.55
C ASN A 93 -2.43 12.70 7.48
N ASN A 94 -1.16 12.31 7.51
CA ASN A 94 -0.16 12.73 6.54
C ASN A 94 -0.46 12.18 5.15
N MET A 95 -0.83 10.90 5.03
CA MET A 95 -1.30 10.30 3.78
C MET A 95 -2.56 11.01 3.25
N HIS A 96 -3.56 11.22 4.11
CA HIS A 96 -4.80 11.89 3.72
C HIS A 96 -4.57 13.33 3.26
N LYS A 97 -3.82 14.13 4.03
CA LYS A 97 -3.49 15.52 3.68
C LYS A 97 -2.67 15.60 2.40
N TYR A 98 -1.72 14.68 2.20
CA TYR A 98 -0.94 14.66 0.97
C TYR A 98 -1.85 14.44 -0.24
N LEU A 99 -2.67 13.38 -0.24
CA LEU A 99 -3.56 13.06 -1.35
C LEU A 99 -4.60 14.16 -1.60
N THR A 100 -5.15 14.78 -0.56
CA THR A 100 -6.25 15.75 -0.71
C THR A 100 -5.81 17.21 -0.88
N ARG A 101 -4.56 17.56 -0.54
CA ARG A 101 -4.14 18.99 -0.49
C ARG A 101 -2.80 19.30 -1.14
N ARG A 102 -1.93 18.32 -1.36
CA ARG A 102 -0.54 18.56 -1.84
C ARG A 102 -0.22 17.84 -3.13
N CYS A 103 -0.78 16.65 -3.32
CA CYS A 103 -0.64 15.90 -4.55
C CYS A 103 -1.33 16.69 -5.66
N THR A 104 -0.58 17.12 -6.67
CA THR A 104 -1.15 17.74 -7.88
C THR A 104 -1.36 16.71 -8.98
N SER A 105 -0.49 15.70 -9.03
CA SER A 105 -0.61 14.57 -9.93
C SER A 105 -0.12 13.26 -9.30
N LEU A 106 -0.82 12.18 -9.64
CA LEU A 106 -0.42 10.82 -9.32
C LEU A 106 -0.35 10.06 -10.65
N THR A 107 0.82 9.55 -10.98
CA THR A 107 1.08 8.87 -12.25
C THR A 107 1.41 7.40 -11.98
N PHE A 108 0.66 6.50 -12.60
CA PHE A 108 1.01 5.08 -12.63
C PHE A 108 1.78 4.79 -13.91
N VAL A 109 2.89 4.07 -13.80
CA VAL A 109 3.77 3.75 -14.93
C VAL A 109 3.81 2.24 -15.11
N SER A 110 3.45 1.74 -16.28
CA SER A 110 3.61 0.33 -16.63
C SER A 110 5.09 0.02 -16.84
N ALA A 111 5.65 -0.87 -16.02
CA ALA A 111 7.09 -1.17 -15.95
C ALA A 111 7.40 -2.69 -16.08
N PRO A 112 7.20 -3.29 -17.28
CA PRO A 112 7.32 -4.73 -17.52
C PRO A 112 8.75 -5.26 -17.46
N ASN A 113 9.75 -4.39 -17.72
CA ASN A 113 11.16 -4.77 -17.77
C ASN A 113 11.85 -4.70 -16.39
N HIS A 114 11.11 -4.40 -15.31
CA HIS A 114 11.67 -4.40 -13.97
C HIS A 114 11.90 -5.84 -13.48
N PRO A 115 12.91 -6.12 -12.63
CA PRO A 115 13.19 -7.46 -12.13
C PRO A 115 11.95 -8.22 -11.65
N GLN A 116 11.88 -9.50 -12.01
CA GLN A 116 10.84 -10.40 -11.55
C GLN A 116 10.89 -10.50 -10.02
N GLY A 117 9.77 -10.24 -9.34
CA GLY A 117 9.64 -10.33 -7.89
C GLY A 117 9.18 -9.04 -7.20
N PHE A 118 9.26 -7.89 -7.87
CA PHE A 118 8.63 -6.66 -7.39
C PHE A 118 7.18 -6.61 -7.85
N ILE A 119 6.28 -6.03 -7.05
CA ILE A 119 4.88 -5.79 -7.46
C ILE A 119 4.76 -4.36 -8.00
N GLY A 120 5.33 -3.41 -7.28
CA GLY A 120 5.55 -2.04 -7.72
C GLY A 120 6.82 -1.47 -7.11
N TYR A 121 7.10 -0.20 -7.41
CA TYR A 121 8.08 0.60 -6.71
C TYR A 121 7.83 2.09 -6.93
N VAL A 122 8.37 2.92 -6.03
CA VAL A 122 8.49 4.36 -6.20
C VAL A 122 9.98 4.71 -6.33
N LYS A 123 10.32 5.59 -7.28
CA LYS A 123 11.72 6.06 -7.39
C LYS A 123 12.12 6.81 -6.11
N PRO A 124 13.33 6.56 -5.57
CA PRO A 124 13.83 7.29 -4.41
C PRO A 124 13.75 8.78 -4.65
N MET A 125 13.44 9.51 -3.58
CA MET A 125 13.47 10.96 -3.63
C MET A 125 14.93 11.41 -3.76
N VAL A 126 15.26 12.13 -4.84
CA VAL A 126 16.51 12.89 -4.86
C VAL A 126 16.36 13.91 -3.74
N LYS A 127 17.11 13.73 -2.65
CA LYS A 127 17.10 14.65 -1.51
C LYS A 127 17.76 15.95 -1.95
N THR A 128 17.01 16.80 -2.64
CA THR A 128 17.44 18.13 -3.02
C THR A 128 17.69 18.92 -1.75
N GLY A 129 18.96 19.14 -1.40
CA GLY A 129 19.40 19.80 -0.16
C GLY A 129 20.48 19.06 0.62
N LEU A 130 20.81 17.82 0.28
CA LEU A 130 22.05 17.17 0.69
C LEU A 130 23.06 17.26 -0.47
N ASN A 131 24.30 17.60 -0.15
CA ASN A 131 25.35 18.01 -1.07
C ASN A 131 25.43 17.10 -2.33
N PRO A 132 25.37 17.64 -3.57
CA PRO A 132 25.35 16.84 -4.80
C PRO A 132 26.62 16.00 -5.08
N PHE A 133 27.64 16.08 -4.22
CA PHE A 133 28.88 15.31 -4.33
C PHE A 133 28.80 13.89 -3.74
N ASP A 134 27.67 13.47 -3.18
CA ASP A 134 27.47 12.14 -2.59
C ASP A 134 26.86 11.13 -3.60
N GLN A 135 27.23 11.24 -4.88
CA GLN A 135 26.80 10.33 -5.94
C GLN A 135 27.78 9.15 -6.10
N SER A 136 27.57 8.10 -5.31
CA SER A 136 28.25 6.80 -5.50
C SER A 136 27.26 5.64 -5.71
N PHE A 137 26.15 5.87 -6.42
CA PHE A 137 25.15 4.83 -6.71
C PHE A 137 25.15 4.31 -8.14
N GLU A 138 25.91 4.92 -9.04
CA GLU A 138 26.03 4.48 -10.44
C GLU A 138 27.49 4.23 -10.80
N ASN A 139 28.09 3.17 -10.25
CA ASN A 139 29.11 2.35 -10.93
C ASN A 139 29.65 1.28 -9.97
N GLY A 140 29.48 0.01 -10.32
CA GLY A 140 29.93 -1.10 -9.49
C GLY A 140 30.05 -2.41 -10.25
N ASN A 141 30.83 -2.41 -11.34
CA ASN A 141 31.49 -3.62 -11.83
C ASN A 141 32.69 -3.90 -10.90
N HIS A 142 32.71 -5.05 -10.22
CA HIS A 142 33.88 -5.93 -9.97
C HIS A 142 33.78 -6.84 -8.74
N HIS A 143 34.49 -7.95 -8.89
CA HIS A 143 34.56 -9.17 -8.12
C HIS A 143 34.95 -9.03 -6.64
N GLY A 144 34.43 -9.95 -5.83
CA GLY A 144 34.92 -10.22 -4.49
C GLY A 144 34.38 -11.53 -3.94
N HIS A 145 35.15 -12.61 -4.11
CA HIS A 145 34.98 -13.88 -3.39
C HIS A 145 35.02 -13.64 -1.88
N ARG A 146 34.09 -14.25 -1.14
CA ARG A 146 34.33 -14.72 0.24
C ARG A 146 33.32 -15.78 0.64
N HIS A 147 33.86 -16.97 0.94
CA HIS A 147 33.21 -18.06 1.66
C HIS A 147 32.83 -17.60 3.08
N ASN A 148 31.65 -17.99 3.57
CA ASN A 148 31.58 -18.73 4.83
C ASN A 148 30.22 -19.43 5.00
N ASP A 149 30.32 -20.71 5.38
CA ASP A 149 29.21 -21.61 5.66
C ASP A 149 28.62 -21.35 7.05
N ASN A 150 27.29 -21.42 7.15
CA ASN A 150 26.59 -22.16 8.21
C ASN A 150 25.07 -22.18 7.94
N ALA A 151 24.59 -23.39 7.68
CA ALA A 151 23.19 -23.80 7.66
C ALA A 151 22.74 -24.10 9.13
N ILE A 152 21.48 -24.17 9.59
CA ILE A 152 20.17 -24.55 9.05
C ILE A 152 19.09 -23.92 9.95
N HIS A 153 18.04 -23.32 9.38
CA HIS A 153 16.63 -23.64 9.71
C HIS A 153 15.73 -23.19 8.56
N ARG A 154 15.25 -24.18 7.80
CA ARG A 154 14.39 -24.06 6.63
C ARG A 154 12.99 -23.59 7.01
N ILE A 155 12.60 -22.42 6.51
CA ILE A 155 11.23 -22.09 6.10
C ILE A 155 11.38 -21.46 4.71
N ASN A 156 10.49 -21.80 3.79
CA ASN A 156 10.61 -21.62 2.34
C ASN A 156 10.97 -20.17 1.91
N ASP A 157 12.24 -19.95 1.55
CA ASP A 157 12.89 -18.66 1.22
C ASP A 157 13.01 -18.43 -0.29
N ASN A 158 11.89 -18.24 -1.01
CA ASN A 158 11.95 -17.76 -2.40
C ASN A 158 11.87 -16.23 -2.52
N ALA A 159 11.92 -15.50 -1.41
CA ALA A 159 12.13 -14.06 -1.45
C ALA A 159 13.62 -13.78 -1.72
N PRO A 160 13.98 -12.92 -2.69
CA PRO A 160 15.37 -12.55 -2.92
C PRO A 160 15.98 -12.01 -1.63
N ARG A 161 17.10 -12.58 -1.20
CA ARG A 161 17.85 -12.13 -0.02
C ARG A 161 18.39 -10.73 -0.30
N HIS A 162 17.66 -9.71 0.14
CA HIS A 162 18.11 -8.33 0.06
C HIS A 162 19.33 -8.12 0.97
N LYS A 163 20.40 -7.53 0.42
CA LYS A 163 21.52 -7.00 1.20
C LYS A 163 20.95 -6.11 2.31
N GLN A 164 21.42 -6.29 3.55
CA GLN A 164 21.12 -5.38 4.66
C GLN A 164 21.59 -3.98 4.27
N ILE A 165 20.65 -3.11 3.90
CA ILE A 165 20.91 -1.69 3.72
C ILE A 165 20.98 -1.08 5.12
N VAL A 166 22.17 -0.65 5.54
CA VAL A 166 22.34 0.11 6.77
C VAL A 166 21.79 1.51 6.51
N ILE A 167 20.60 1.78 7.00
CA ILE A 167 19.96 3.10 6.86
C ILE A 167 20.54 4.03 7.94
N PRO A 168 21.09 5.20 7.55
CA PRO A 168 21.56 6.18 8.52
C PRO A 168 20.43 6.57 9.48
N LYS A 169 20.68 6.45 10.79
CA LYS A 169 19.70 6.68 11.88
C LYS A 169 19.08 8.09 11.92
N GLN A 170 19.56 9.03 11.12
CA GLN A 170 19.27 10.46 11.27
C GLN A 170 18.12 11.03 10.41
N THR A 171 17.43 10.24 9.56
CA THR A 171 16.45 10.82 8.62
C THR A 171 14.97 10.58 8.97
N ALA A 172 14.61 9.46 9.59
CA ALA A 172 13.19 9.13 9.84
C ALA A 172 12.53 9.98 10.94
N LYS A 173 13.30 10.40 11.96
CA LYS A 173 12.77 11.15 13.11
C LYS A 173 12.39 12.59 12.71
N THR A 174 13.28 13.30 12.05
CA THR A 174 13.09 14.68 11.56
C THR A 174 12.07 14.79 10.43
N PHE A 175 11.91 13.75 9.60
CA PHE A 175 10.89 13.71 8.55
C PHE A 175 9.48 13.65 9.16
N ARG A 176 9.28 12.82 10.19
CA ARG A 176 7.99 12.67 10.87
C ARG A 176 7.63 13.89 11.72
N GLU A 177 8.61 14.50 12.37
CA GLU A 177 8.42 15.73 13.17
C GLU A 177 7.91 16.92 12.32
N ASN A 178 8.15 16.93 11.01
CA ASN A 178 7.71 17.98 10.09
C ASN A 178 6.54 17.55 9.19
N CYS A 179 5.53 16.86 9.75
CA CYS A 179 4.31 16.40 9.05
C CYS A 179 4.54 15.31 7.98
N GLY A 180 5.72 14.68 7.88
CA GLY A 180 6.01 13.60 6.93
C GLY A 180 6.08 14.07 5.47
N TYR A 181 5.03 14.68 4.92
CA TYR A 181 4.98 14.97 3.49
C TYR A 181 5.61 16.30 3.05
N VAL A 182 6.16 17.12 3.96
CA VAL A 182 6.63 18.49 3.63
C VAL A 182 7.72 18.50 2.55
N ASN A 183 8.50 17.43 2.43
CA ASN A 183 9.54 17.33 1.41
C ASN A 183 9.07 16.62 0.12
N VAL A 184 7.87 16.05 0.08
CA VAL A 184 7.40 15.30 -1.08
C VAL A 184 7.01 16.28 -2.19
N GLN A 185 7.79 16.28 -3.28
CA GLN A 185 7.53 17.10 -4.45
C GLN A 185 6.09 16.90 -4.95
N SER A 186 5.48 17.97 -5.49
CA SER A 186 4.16 17.91 -6.10
C SER A 186 4.20 17.00 -7.32
N GLY A 187 3.63 15.80 -7.20
CA GLY A 187 3.72 14.78 -8.23
C GLY A 187 4.34 13.49 -7.70
N LEU A 188 3.62 12.38 -7.86
CA LEU A 188 4.07 11.05 -7.44
C LEU A 188 4.00 10.09 -8.62
N ARG A 189 5.04 9.28 -8.81
CA ARG A 189 5.07 8.21 -9.83
C ARG A 189 5.19 6.85 -9.15
N ILE A 190 4.22 5.97 -9.38
CA ILE A 190 4.24 4.56 -8.94
C ILE A 190 4.47 3.71 -10.18
N TYR A 191 5.52 2.91 -10.17
CA TYR A 191 5.82 1.98 -11.26
C TYR A 191 5.20 0.63 -10.90
N LEU A 192 4.39 0.07 -11.78
CA LEU A 192 3.69 -1.19 -11.58
C LEU A 192 4.29 -2.24 -12.52
N THR A 193 4.64 -3.39 -11.96
CA THR A 193 5.21 -4.51 -12.70
C THR A 193 4.11 -5.46 -13.21
N PRO A 194 4.43 -6.46 -14.05
CA PRO A 194 3.47 -7.47 -14.48
C PRO A 194 2.80 -8.24 -13.33
N ALA A 195 3.49 -8.37 -12.19
CA ALA A 195 2.95 -9.02 -10.99
C ALA A 195 1.75 -8.25 -10.40
N TYR A 196 1.70 -6.93 -10.54
CA TYR A 196 0.51 -6.17 -10.12
C TYR A 196 -0.74 -6.55 -10.94
N PHE A 197 -0.55 -6.84 -12.23
CA PHE A 197 -1.64 -7.09 -13.17
C PHE A 197 -2.09 -8.55 -13.18
N SER A 198 -1.19 -9.50 -12.92
CA SER A 198 -1.49 -10.94 -12.97
C SER A 198 -2.28 -11.46 -11.76
N GLY A 199 -2.45 -10.66 -10.69
CA GLY A 199 -3.42 -10.91 -9.60
C GLY A 199 -3.17 -12.14 -8.71
N ASN A 200 -2.11 -12.92 -8.93
CA ASN A 200 -1.91 -14.24 -8.33
C ASN A 200 -0.83 -14.25 -7.23
N PHE A 201 -1.04 -13.55 -6.11
CA PHE A 201 0.01 -13.46 -5.07
C PHE A 201 -0.43 -13.74 -3.64
N ASP A 202 -1.71 -14.01 -3.37
CA ASP A 202 -2.09 -14.69 -2.13
C ASP A 202 -2.81 -16.00 -2.43
N GLN A 203 -2.06 -17.10 -2.35
CA GLN A 203 -2.62 -18.45 -2.52
C GLN A 203 -3.69 -18.78 -1.46
N ASN A 204 -3.78 -17.99 -0.38
CA ASN A 204 -4.72 -18.22 0.71
C ASN A 204 -6.00 -17.35 0.62
N ASP A 205 -6.05 -16.36 -0.28
CA ASP A 205 -7.26 -15.58 -0.53
C ASP A 205 -7.34 -15.15 -2.01
N PRO A 206 -7.56 -16.10 -2.94
CA PRO A 206 -7.60 -15.85 -4.37
C PRO A 206 -8.80 -14.99 -4.83
N ASN A 207 -9.70 -14.60 -3.91
CA ASN A 207 -11.01 -14.03 -4.25
C ASN A 207 -11.11 -12.50 -4.12
N ASP A 208 -10.03 -11.78 -3.78
CA ASP A 208 -10.10 -10.32 -3.66
C ASP A 208 -8.94 -9.62 -4.39
N GLU A 209 -8.99 -9.66 -5.74
CA GLU A 209 -8.08 -8.92 -6.62
C GLU A 209 -8.01 -7.43 -6.23
N LEU A 210 -9.15 -6.85 -5.86
CA LEU A 210 -9.24 -5.44 -5.48
C LEU A 210 -8.53 -5.16 -4.15
N TRP A 211 -8.66 -6.05 -3.16
CA TRP A 211 -7.88 -6.00 -1.91
C TRP A 211 -6.38 -5.98 -2.18
N PHE A 212 -5.91 -6.86 -3.05
CA PHE A 212 -4.47 -6.95 -3.39
C PHE A 212 -3.98 -5.65 -4.04
N LYS A 213 -4.72 -5.15 -5.03
CA LYS A 213 -4.39 -3.90 -5.73
C LYS A 213 -4.42 -2.70 -4.79
N PHE A 214 -5.41 -2.64 -3.92
CA PHE A 214 -5.51 -1.65 -2.86
C PHE A 214 -4.31 -1.68 -1.93
N ARG A 215 -3.95 -2.87 -1.42
CA ARG A 215 -2.79 -3.06 -0.53
C ARG A 215 -1.51 -2.57 -1.19
N CYS A 216 -1.29 -2.94 -2.45
CA CYS A 216 -0.10 -2.53 -3.19
C CYS A 216 -0.04 -1.01 -3.36
N VAL A 217 -1.12 -0.35 -3.77
CA VAL A 217 -1.15 1.12 -3.90
C VAL A 217 -0.86 1.79 -2.55
N ALA A 218 -1.46 1.30 -1.46
CA ALA A 218 -1.22 1.84 -0.12
C ALA A 218 0.24 1.64 0.34
N HIS A 219 0.82 0.47 0.06
CA HIS A 219 2.23 0.15 0.32
C HIS A 219 3.16 1.13 -0.40
N GLU A 220 3.00 1.31 -1.70
CA GLU A 220 3.84 2.21 -2.51
C GLU A 220 3.70 3.67 -2.10
N LEU A 221 2.48 4.12 -1.79
CA LEU A 221 2.25 5.47 -1.29
C LEU A 221 2.94 5.70 0.07
N SER A 222 3.03 4.68 0.92
CA SER A 222 3.70 4.80 2.21
C SER A 222 5.20 5.08 2.07
N HIS A 223 5.88 4.47 1.08
CA HIS A 223 7.29 4.76 0.81
C HIS A 223 7.50 6.24 0.53
N ARG A 224 6.58 6.83 -0.24
CA ARG A 224 6.74 8.20 -0.67
C ARG A 224 6.31 9.21 0.39
N ILE A 225 5.18 8.98 1.05
CA ILE A 225 4.56 9.96 1.94
C ILE A 225 5.11 9.85 3.36
N LEU A 226 5.45 8.64 3.79
CA LEU A 226 5.86 8.33 5.17
C LEU A 226 7.33 7.92 5.28
N ASP A 227 8.07 7.91 4.16
CA ASP A 227 9.49 7.50 4.06
C ASP A 227 9.73 6.10 4.64
N THR A 228 8.79 5.19 4.39
CA THR A 228 8.91 3.78 4.79
C THR A 228 9.88 3.03 3.87
N ILE A 229 10.32 1.87 4.33
CA ILE A 229 11.20 0.95 3.63
C ILE A 229 10.60 -0.47 3.65
N ASP A 230 11.22 -1.39 2.94
CA ASP A 230 10.85 -2.79 2.92
C ASP A 230 11.67 -3.62 3.91
N ILE A 231 11.10 -3.85 5.10
CA ILE A 231 11.73 -4.65 6.17
C ILE A 231 11.20 -6.08 6.14
N ALA A 232 9.89 -6.24 5.99
CA ALA A 232 9.20 -7.52 6.05
C ALA A 232 8.02 -7.52 5.07
N TYR A 233 7.88 -8.61 4.31
CA TYR A 233 6.79 -8.80 3.37
C TYR A 233 5.84 -9.91 3.81
N GLY A 234 4.54 -9.67 3.63
CA GLY A 234 3.46 -10.58 3.97
C GLY A 234 2.97 -10.45 5.41
N ALA A 235 1.72 -10.85 5.63
CA ALA A 235 1.02 -10.71 6.91
C ALA A 235 1.80 -11.28 8.09
N ARG A 236 2.32 -12.51 7.96
CA ARG A 236 3.03 -13.20 9.05
C ARG A 236 4.33 -12.49 9.43
N ALA A 237 5.13 -12.07 8.46
CA ALA A 237 6.41 -11.40 8.74
C ALA A 237 6.17 -10.01 9.33
N SER A 238 5.21 -9.25 8.78
CA SER A 238 4.82 -7.93 9.25
C SER A 238 4.24 -7.94 10.68
N GLN A 239 3.44 -8.95 11.04
CA GLN A 239 2.96 -9.14 12.42
C GLN A 239 4.07 -9.54 13.39
N ARG A 240 5.00 -10.43 12.96
CA ARG A 240 6.18 -10.76 13.77
C ARG A 240 7.04 -9.53 14.02
N LEU A 241 7.22 -8.67 13.02
CA LEU A 241 7.92 -7.41 13.15
C LEU A 241 7.23 -6.50 14.19
N ALA A 242 5.91 -6.38 14.12
CA ALA A 242 5.13 -5.59 15.07
C ALA A 242 5.19 -6.11 16.52
N LEU A 243 5.33 -7.42 16.70
CA LEU A 243 5.38 -8.07 18.01
C LEU A 243 6.78 -8.10 18.63
N LEU A 244 7.80 -8.36 17.81
CA LEU A 244 9.14 -8.75 18.28
C LEU A 244 10.24 -7.72 17.98
N ALA A 245 9.94 -6.65 17.23
CA ALA A 245 10.96 -5.65 16.95
C ALA A 245 11.48 -5.00 18.25
N PRO A 246 12.81 -4.86 18.41
CA PRO A 246 13.38 -4.23 19.59
C PRO A 246 13.04 -2.73 19.67
N ASP A 247 12.87 -2.08 18.51
CA ASP A 247 12.43 -0.70 18.39
C ASP A 247 10.96 -0.63 17.96
N LYS A 248 10.14 0.09 18.73
CA LYS A 248 8.72 0.31 18.45
C LYS A 248 8.49 1.08 17.15
N ASN A 249 9.50 1.78 16.64
CA ASN A 249 9.42 2.47 15.35
C ASN A 249 9.66 1.56 14.14
N THR A 250 10.27 0.39 14.33
CA THR A 250 10.55 -0.53 13.22
C THR A 250 9.30 -0.89 12.41
N PRO A 251 8.17 -1.33 13.01
CA PRO A 251 6.96 -1.63 12.22
C PRO A 251 6.33 -0.38 11.60
N LEU A 252 6.50 0.81 12.21
CA LEU A 252 6.06 2.07 11.60
C LEU A 252 6.89 2.41 10.35
N ASN A 253 8.10 1.88 10.22
CA ASN A 253 8.98 2.13 9.09
C ASN A 253 8.84 1.07 7.98
N ASN A 254 8.03 0.03 8.16
CA ASN A 254 7.82 -1.00 7.16
C ASN A 254 6.61 -0.68 6.28
N ALA A 255 6.81 -0.56 4.96
CA ALA A 255 5.75 -0.22 4.01
C ALA A 255 4.61 -1.24 4.01
N ASP A 256 4.94 -2.52 4.13
CA ASP A 256 3.94 -3.59 4.11
C ASP A 256 3.05 -3.59 5.36
N ASN A 257 3.54 -3.14 6.52
CA ASN A 257 2.69 -2.96 7.71
C ASN A 257 1.60 -1.91 7.46
N TRP A 258 1.90 -0.83 6.72
CA TRP A 258 0.90 0.17 6.32
C TRP A 258 -0.09 -0.35 5.29
N GLY A 259 0.41 -1.01 4.23
CA GLY A 259 -0.42 -1.60 3.20
C GLY A 259 -1.41 -2.63 3.77
N LEU A 260 -0.93 -3.56 4.62
CA LEU A 260 -1.75 -4.60 5.23
C LEU A 260 -2.75 -4.04 6.25
N TYR A 261 -2.36 -3.06 7.06
CA TYR A 261 -3.26 -2.40 8.00
C TYR A 261 -4.46 -1.75 7.28
N LEU A 262 -4.19 -0.96 6.24
CA LEU A 262 -5.25 -0.30 5.46
C LEU A 262 -6.11 -1.33 4.73
N ALA A 263 -5.50 -2.38 4.19
CA ALA A 263 -6.23 -3.45 3.49
C ALA A 263 -7.10 -4.30 4.44
N GLU A 264 -6.70 -4.50 5.70
CA GLU A 264 -7.56 -5.15 6.71
C GLU A 264 -8.79 -4.29 7.03
N ILE A 265 -8.63 -2.96 7.10
CA ILE A 265 -9.76 -2.06 7.31
C ILE A 265 -10.73 -2.10 6.11
N TYR A 266 -10.19 -2.09 4.88
CA TYR A 266 -10.97 -2.31 3.66
C TYR A 266 -11.79 -3.60 3.75
N LYS A 267 -11.14 -4.73 4.10
CA LYS A 267 -11.82 -6.04 4.20
C LYS A 267 -12.91 -6.01 5.27
N PHE A 268 -12.63 -5.45 6.45
CA PHE A 268 -13.59 -5.32 7.53
C PHE A 268 -14.81 -4.45 7.15
N ARG A 269 -14.61 -3.38 6.38
CA ARG A 269 -15.70 -2.54 5.86
C ARG A 269 -16.59 -3.32 4.89
N ASN A 270 -16.00 -4.06 3.96
CA ASN A 270 -16.76 -4.81 2.96
C ASN A 270 -17.50 -6.02 3.54
N LEU A 271 -16.93 -6.70 4.54
CA LEU A 271 -17.62 -7.78 5.26
C LEU A 271 -18.87 -7.28 5.98
N LYS A 272 -18.85 -6.06 6.54
CA LYS A 272 -20.04 -5.48 7.20
C LYS A 272 -21.18 -5.17 6.23
N ILE A 273 -20.87 -4.90 4.97
CA ILE A 273 -21.88 -4.57 3.94
C ILE A 273 -22.54 -5.85 3.40
N ARG A 274 -21.91 -7.02 3.57
CA ARG A 274 -22.43 -8.32 3.12
C ARG A 274 -22.54 -9.32 4.29
N PRO A 275 -23.43 -9.07 5.27
CA PRO A 275 -23.63 -9.98 6.40
C PRO A 275 -24.20 -11.35 5.98
N GLU A 276 -24.71 -11.48 4.77
CA GLU A 276 -25.36 -12.70 4.26
C GLU A 276 -24.38 -13.81 3.86
N LEU A 277 -23.07 -13.58 4.01
CA LEU A 277 -21.99 -14.51 3.66
C LEU A 277 -21.19 -15.04 4.87
N THR A 278 -21.61 -14.71 6.10
CA THR A 278 -21.00 -15.18 7.37
C THR A 278 -21.99 -16.00 8.16
#